data_AF-A0A9P6J034-F1
#
_entry.id   AF-A0A9P6J034-F1
#
_cell.length_a   1.000
_cell.length_b   1.000
_cell.length_c   1.000
_cell.angle_alpha   90.00
_cell.angle_beta   90.00
_cell.angle_gamma   90.00
#
_symmetry.space_group_name_H-M   'P 1'
#
loop_
_entity.id
_entity.type
_entity.pdbx_description
1 polymer ?
#
loop_
_entity_poly.entity_id
_entity_poly.type
_entity_poly.pdbx_seq_one_letter_code
_entity_poly.pdbx_strand_id
1 'polypeptide(L)'
;MHEIVTLQFGHYANFVGTHFWNTQEAHFNYQQPGDEEETKPELVNHDCLYRIGMTNKGVETYTPRALIYDLKGGFGSIKKYKLYDSEPAQGQYNQTQDLSWDPSHMETYQEPAYQRSAYQQHLEDEEMGLATEADEDDVELNATNTWSDFNRVYFHPKSMVTISGYQMNSEFMPFDVFSYGRAAFTDTEKEKDTYDENLRLFTEECDQLQASPAWSISIGFQVLADVLNGWGGYATSYLEQLREDFPKATIVTYGLSDDQMRKTSTMKERQIGAVNETLAMTNLSTLSSLYVPVRAPSARQRAADGWSKNIRIDTSNRYHTSAFISAGIDSALLPCRLRRSPVFMADMIGSLNWRSITTVGTLSVGLPFPFGSSKLPELVGQRSPLLDLSTLKSDIDDKVFSQSVVLRGLETNQFAKYAVGTQYSPSDVVDNLLDTLAIEKSLGDTRISTPFKYPIPTSFPRFFQGLTPEGYQAFDRSPSNTREDGTSKVESVPTISRLAVSSTTRWHLQSLSDSVKRVDLRLLPQFEGDGPGGVSTDEFADAKETLLDMYDIYNE
;
A
#
# COMPACT_ATOMS: atom_id res chain seq x y z
N MET A 1 3.70 9.16 -21.80
CA MET A 1 3.34 8.05 -20.89
C MET A 1 3.83 8.45 -19.49
N HIS A 2 3.14 8.04 -18.41
CA HIS A 2 3.40 8.48 -17.02
C HIS A 2 3.52 7.26 -16.11
N GLU A 3 4.58 6.51 -16.31
CA GLU A 3 4.82 5.24 -15.64
C GLU A 3 5.17 5.45 -14.17
N ILE A 4 4.62 4.56 -13.33
CA ILE A 4 4.85 4.51 -11.90
C ILE A 4 5.44 3.14 -11.57
N VAL A 5 6.64 3.14 -10.99
CA VAL A 5 7.28 1.93 -10.47
C VAL A 5 6.96 1.81 -8.99
N THR A 6 6.47 0.65 -8.56
CA THR A 6 6.15 0.40 -7.16
C THR A 6 7.26 -0.40 -6.48
N LEU A 7 7.73 0.08 -5.33
CA LEU A 7 8.74 -0.58 -4.50
C LEU A 7 8.08 -1.02 -3.19
N GLN A 8 8.20 -2.28 -2.82
CA GLN A 8 7.61 -2.85 -1.60
C GLN A 8 8.72 -3.40 -0.71
N PHE A 9 8.87 -2.82 0.48
CA PHE A 9 9.91 -3.14 1.44
C PHE A 9 9.28 -3.66 2.74
N GLY A 10 9.20 -4.98 2.83
CA GLY A 10 8.80 -5.65 4.05
C GLY A 10 7.45 -6.33 4.01
N HIS A 11 7.22 -7.11 5.06
CA HIS A 11 6.19 -8.12 5.02
C HIS A 11 4.77 -7.52 5.04
N TYR A 12 4.54 -6.49 5.86
CA TYR A 12 3.23 -5.83 5.88
C TYR A 12 3.03 -4.94 4.66
N ALA A 13 4.10 -4.30 4.17
CA ALA A 13 4.10 -3.63 2.88
C ALA A 13 3.68 -4.57 1.74
N ASN A 14 4.14 -5.82 1.75
CA ASN A 14 3.75 -6.82 0.75
C ASN A 14 2.28 -7.28 0.92
N PHE A 15 1.73 -7.32 2.15
CA PHE A 15 0.29 -7.50 2.37
C PHE A 15 -0.54 -6.38 1.73
N VAL A 16 -0.17 -5.12 1.97
CA VAL A 16 -0.82 -3.94 1.35
C VAL A 16 -0.66 -3.98 -0.17
N GLY A 17 0.56 -4.29 -0.63
CA GLY A 17 0.92 -4.40 -2.03
C GLY A 17 0.12 -5.47 -2.77
N THR A 18 -0.08 -6.63 -2.17
CA THR A 18 -0.86 -7.73 -2.79
C THR A 18 -2.32 -7.33 -2.98
N HIS A 19 -2.95 -6.70 -1.97
CA HIS A 19 -4.29 -6.15 -2.13
C HIS A 19 -4.36 -5.09 -3.23
N PHE A 20 -3.34 -4.23 -3.31
CA PHE A 20 -3.26 -3.18 -4.33
C PHE A 20 -3.21 -3.79 -5.73
N TRP A 21 -2.33 -4.77 -5.96
CA TRP A 21 -2.19 -5.44 -7.24
C TRP A 21 -3.41 -6.29 -7.62
N ASN A 22 -4.00 -7.01 -6.68
CA ASN A 22 -5.25 -7.74 -6.93
C ASN A 22 -6.39 -6.79 -7.32
N THR A 23 -6.44 -5.59 -6.71
CA THR A 23 -7.40 -4.54 -7.12
C THR A 23 -7.09 -4.04 -8.54
N GLN A 24 -5.81 -3.85 -8.87
CA GLN A 24 -5.41 -3.45 -10.22
C GLN A 24 -5.76 -4.52 -11.27
N GLU A 25 -5.62 -5.79 -10.94
CA GLU A 25 -5.99 -6.91 -11.81
C GLU A 25 -7.51 -6.98 -12.03
N ALA A 26 -8.31 -6.75 -10.99
CA ALA A 26 -9.76 -6.64 -11.12
C ALA A 26 -10.25 -5.43 -11.94
N HIS A 27 -9.36 -4.50 -12.31
CA HIS A 27 -9.68 -3.41 -13.23
C HIS A 27 -9.58 -3.80 -14.71
N PHE A 28 -8.96 -4.93 -15.05
CA PHE A 28 -8.88 -5.38 -16.44
C PHE A 28 -10.24 -5.90 -16.90
N ASN A 29 -10.65 -5.48 -18.09
CA ASN A 29 -11.82 -6.04 -18.75
C ASN A 29 -11.39 -7.24 -19.58
N TYR A 30 -11.41 -8.43 -18.99
CA TYR A 30 -11.24 -9.66 -19.75
C TYR A 30 -12.52 -9.93 -20.54
N GLN A 31 -12.55 -9.53 -21.81
CA GLN A 31 -13.67 -9.84 -22.70
C GLN A 31 -13.78 -11.36 -22.87
N GLN A 32 -14.93 -11.94 -22.52
CA GLN A 32 -15.23 -13.30 -22.95
C GLN A 32 -15.51 -13.29 -24.46
N PRO A 33 -14.99 -14.25 -25.24
CA PRO A 33 -15.25 -14.32 -26.67
C PRO A 33 -16.74 -14.57 -26.93
N GLY A 34 -17.48 -13.50 -27.27
CA GLY A 34 -18.93 -13.54 -27.56
C GLY A 34 -19.70 -12.27 -27.18
N ASP A 35 -19.16 -11.43 -26.29
CA ASP A 35 -19.82 -10.20 -25.82
C ASP A 35 -19.36 -8.97 -26.62
N GLU A 36 -19.86 -8.81 -27.83
CA GLU A 36 -19.55 -7.67 -28.71
C GLU A 36 -20.35 -6.39 -28.40
N GLU A 37 -21.37 -6.44 -27.52
CA GLU A 37 -22.40 -5.38 -27.49
C GLU A 37 -22.23 -4.21 -26.51
N GLU A 38 -21.34 -4.23 -25.52
CA GLU A 38 -21.08 -3.02 -24.70
C GLU A 38 -19.60 -2.91 -24.28
N THR A 39 -18.77 -2.35 -25.16
CA THR A 39 -17.44 -1.87 -24.76
C THR A 39 -17.60 -0.66 -23.84
N LYS A 40 -17.70 -0.89 -22.52
CA LYS A 40 -17.55 0.17 -21.52
C LYS A 40 -16.18 0.82 -21.77
N PRO A 41 -16.12 2.16 -21.95
CA PRO A 41 -14.84 2.82 -22.19
C PRO A 41 -13.94 2.57 -20.97
N GLU A 42 -12.74 2.05 -21.22
CA GLU A 42 -11.72 1.90 -20.17
C GLU A 42 -11.44 3.26 -19.54
N LEU A 43 -11.86 3.46 -18.28
CA LEU A 43 -11.65 4.71 -17.56
C LEU A 43 -10.22 4.82 -17.02
N VAL A 44 -9.55 3.68 -16.82
CA VAL A 44 -8.20 3.57 -16.27
C VAL A 44 -7.21 3.22 -17.38
N ASN A 45 -6.02 3.82 -17.30
CA ASN A 45 -4.87 3.49 -18.12
C ASN A 45 -3.98 2.49 -17.36
N HIS A 46 -3.98 1.24 -17.80
CA HIS A 46 -3.20 0.18 -17.16
C HIS A 46 -1.69 0.30 -17.44
N ASP A 47 -1.30 0.92 -18.57
CA ASP A 47 0.09 1.08 -18.98
C ASP A 47 0.92 1.93 -17.99
N CYS A 48 0.24 2.72 -17.13
CA CYS A 48 0.91 3.49 -16.08
C CYS A 48 1.57 2.59 -15.03
N LEU A 49 0.98 1.44 -14.70
CA LEU A 49 1.47 0.56 -13.63
C LEU A 49 2.00 -0.77 -14.14
N TYR A 50 1.69 -1.15 -15.37
CA TYR A 50 2.05 -2.42 -15.95
C TYR A 50 2.94 -2.25 -17.17
N ARG A 51 3.63 -3.33 -17.50
CA ARG A 51 4.42 -3.50 -18.72
C ARG A 51 3.84 -4.64 -19.54
N ILE A 52 3.95 -4.51 -20.84
CA ILE A 52 3.69 -5.59 -21.80
C ILE A 52 5.02 -6.33 -22.02
N GLY A 53 5.02 -7.62 -21.77
CA GLY A 53 6.11 -8.54 -22.09
C GLY A 53 5.62 -9.61 -23.06
N MET A 54 6.51 -10.49 -23.49
CA MET A 54 6.17 -11.68 -24.26
C MET A 54 6.81 -12.90 -23.60
N THR A 55 6.04 -13.97 -23.46
CA THR A 55 6.58 -15.28 -23.07
C THR A 55 7.44 -15.87 -24.19
N ASN A 56 8.23 -16.90 -23.85
CA ASN A 56 8.96 -17.72 -24.84
C ASN A 56 8.05 -18.37 -25.89
N LYS A 57 6.73 -18.44 -25.64
CA LYS A 57 5.71 -18.96 -26.56
C LYS A 57 5.11 -17.87 -27.47
N GLY A 58 5.58 -16.62 -27.36
CA GLY A 58 5.05 -15.47 -28.10
C GLY A 58 3.70 -14.97 -27.59
N VAL A 59 3.26 -15.42 -26.41
CA VAL A 59 2.03 -14.93 -25.76
C VAL A 59 2.37 -13.65 -25.01
N GLU A 60 1.60 -12.58 -25.24
CA GLU A 60 1.72 -11.32 -24.52
C GLU A 60 1.40 -11.52 -23.04
N THR A 61 2.26 -10.98 -22.17
CA THR A 61 2.09 -11.02 -20.72
C THR A 61 2.00 -9.60 -20.20
N TYR A 62 1.03 -9.35 -19.32
CA TYR A 62 0.88 -8.06 -18.68
C TYR A 62 1.34 -8.19 -17.23
N THR A 63 2.49 -7.61 -16.88
CA THR A 63 3.08 -7.74 -15.54
C THR A 63 3.22 -6.39 -14.85
N PRO A 64 3.01 -6.30 -13.52
CA PRO A 64 3.25 -5.08 -12.76
C PRO A 64 4.68 -4.55 -12.89
N ARG A 65 4.84 -3.22 -12.89
CA ARG A 65 6.11 -2.51 -12.69
C ARG A 65 6.42 -2.45 -11.19
N ALA A 66 6.71 -3.62 -10.60
CA ALA A 66 6.88 -3.78 -9.17
C ALA A 66 8.20 -4.47 -8.81
N LEU A 67 8.84 -4.00 -7.75
CA LEU A 67 9.88 -4.72 -7.02
C LEU A 67 9.40 -4.99 -5.59
N ILE A 68 9.49 -6.24 -5.18
CA ILE A 68 8.94 -6.77 -3.93
C ILE A 68 10.09 -7.41 -3.15
N TYR A 69 10.41 -6.82 -2.01
CA TYR A 69 11.46 -7.27 -1.12
C TYR A 69 10.85 -7.90 0.12
N ASP A 70 11.27 -9.13 0.44
CA ASP A 70 10.92 -9.80 1.69
C ASP A 70 12.05 -10.66 2.22
N LEU A 71 11.95 -11.03 3.49
CA LEU A 71 12.84 -11.96 4.17
C LEU A 71 12.70 -13.37 3.60
N LYS A 72 13.70 -14.21 3.82
CA LYS A 72 13.56 -15.65 3.55
C LYS A 72 12.37 -16.20 4.36
N GLY A 73 11.47 -16.90 3.67
CA GLY A 73 10.20 -17.40 4.23
C GLY A 73 9.02 -16.45 4.12
N GLY A 74 9.24 -15.17 3.79
CA GLY A 74 8.16 -14.18 3.61
C GLY A 74 7.34 -14.36 2.32
N PHE A 75 7.88 -15.02 1.30
CA PHE A 75 7.21 -15.27 0.02
C PHE A 75 6.21 -16.45 0.05
N GLY A 76 6.12 -17.17 1.17
CA GLY A 76 5.19 -18.26 1.39
C GLY A 76 5.15 -19.29 0.26
N SER A 77 3.95 -19.53 -0.28
CA SER A 77 3.70 -20.56 -1.30
C SER A 77 3.86 -20.08 -2.75
N ILE A 78 4.17 -18.79 -2.99
CA ILE A 78 4.40 -18.28 -4.34
C ILE A 78 5.61 -19.00 -4.94
N LYS A 79 5.34 -19.79 -5.99
CA LYS A 79 6.39 -20.35 -6.84
C LYS A 79 6.99 -19.18 -7.62
N LYS A 80 8.29 -18.99 -7.42
CA LYS A 80 9.05 -17.81 -7.85
C LYS A 80 9.05 -17.58 -9.38
N TYR A 81 8.51 -18.47 -10.23
CA TYR A 81 8.69 -18.43 -11.70
C TYR A 81 7.56 -19.00 -12.60
N LYS A 82 6.27 -19.00 -12.24
CA LYS A 82 5.22 -19.59 -13.12
C LYS A 82 5.06 -18.91 -14.50
N LEU A 83 5.40 -17.63 -14.65
CA LEU A 83 5.07 -16.86 -15.86
C LEU A 83 5.87 -17.28 -17.11
N TYR A 84 7.12 -17.71 -16.94
CA TYR A 84 8.02 -18.09 -18.05
C TYR A 84 8.43 -19.55 -18.05
N ASP A 85 8.03 -20.31 -17.02
CA ASP A 85 8.25 -21.74 -17.00
C ASP A 85 7.42 -22.40 -18.12
N SER A 86 8.14 -23.10 -19.00
CA SER A 86 7.55 -24.27 -19.63
C SER A 86 7.36 -25.27 -18.50
N GLU A 87 6.21 -25.97 -18.46
CA GLU A 87 6.05 -27.10 -17.54
C GLU A 87 7.36 -27.87 -17.52
N PRO A 88 8.00 -28.06 -16.35
CA PRO A 88 9.15 -28.93 -16.33
C PRO A 88 8.64 -30.25 -16.87
N ALA A 89 9.16 -30.65 -18.03
CA ALA A 89 9.09 -32.03 -18.44
C ALA A 89 9.42 -32.83 -17.20
N GLN A 90 8.51 -33.71 -16.77
CA GLN A 90 8.78 -34.66 -15.70
C GLN A 90 10.08 -35.38 -16.10
N GLY A 91 11.20 -34.93 -15.54
CA GLY A 91 12.47 -35.06 -16.23
C GLY A 91 13.56 -34.27 -15.54
N GLN A 92 13.98 -34.78 -14.39
CA GLN A 92 15.36 -34.70 -13.88
C GLN A 92 16.08 -33.36 -14.04
N TYR A 93 15.88 -32.45 -13.09
CA TYR A 93 16.94 -31.53 -12.68
C TYR A 93 17.39 -31.88 -11.27
N ASN A 94 18.03 -33.05 -11.15
CA ASN A 94 19.03 -33.23 -10.11
C ASN A 94 20.24 -32.38 -10.53
N GLN A 95 20.27 -31.11 -10.14
CA GLN A 95 21.54 -30.40 -10.04
C GLN A 95 22.29 -30.98 -8.84
N THR A 96 22.87 -32.16 -9.03
CA THR A 96 24.10 -32.51 -8.33
C THR A 96 25.16 -31.54 -8.84
N GLN A 97 25.28 -30.39 -8.17
CA GLN A 97 26.59 -29.75 -8.10
C GLN A 97 27.52 -30.81 -7.53
N ASP A 98 28.57 -31.15 -8.28
CA ASP A 98 29.72 -31.93 -7.80
C ASP A 98 30.37 -31.16 -6.65
N LEU A 99 29.78 -31.31 -5.48
CA LEU A 99 30.29 -30.87 -4.20
C LEU A 99 30.95 -32.12 -3.62
N SER A 100 32.28 -32.12 -3.59
CA SER A 100 33.14 -33.18 -3.05
C SER A 100 33.04 -33.29 -1.52
N TRP A 101 31.83 -33.38 -0.99
CA TRP A 101 31.54 -33.39 0.43
C TRP A 101 30.84 -34.72 0.76
N ASP A 102 31.38 -35.42 1.74
CA ASP A 102 30.94 -36.75 2.15
C ASP A 102 29.49 -36.72 2.69
N PRO A 103 28.51 -37.33 1.99
CA PRO A 103 27.10 -37.32 2.38
C PRO A 103 26.81 -38.02 3.72
N SER A 104 27.77 -38.80 4.24
CA SER A 104 27.60 -39.55 5.50
C SER A 104 27.70 -38.70 6.77
N HIS A 105 28.15 -37.44 6.66
CA HIS A 105 28.38 -36.54 7.80
C HIS A 105 27.49 -35.29 7.79
N MET A 106 26.46 -35.23 6.93
CA MET A 106 25.61 -34.05 6.78
C MET A 106 24.15 -34.38 7.09
N GLU A 107 23.64 -33.87 8.20
CA GLU A 107 22.19 -33.84 8.45
C GLU A 107 21.60 -32.68 7.65
N THR A 108 20.99 -32.98 6.49
CA THR A 108 20.26 -31.98 5.71
C THR A 108 18.88 -31.76 6.33
N TYR A 109 18.69 -30.64 7.01
CA TYR A 109 17.36 -30.20 7.44
C TYR A 109 16.69 -29.48 6.27
N GLN A 110 15.78 -30.17 5.58
CA GLN A 110 14.93 -29.56 4.57
C GLN A 110 13.73 -28.90 5.25
N GLU A 111 13.57 -27.59 5.10
CA GLU A 111 12.37 -26.89 5.54
C GLU A 111 11.13 -27.50 4.84
N PRO A 112 10.02 -27.71 5.57
CA PRO A 112 8.80 -28.22 4.96
C PRO A 112 8.31 -27.23 3.89
N ALA A 113 7.86 -27.77 2.76
CA ALA A 113 7.29 -26.94 1.70
C ALA A 113 6.08 -26.16 2.24
N TYR A 114 5.98 -24.87 1.91
CA TYR A 114 4.81 -24.06 2.24
C TYR A 114 3.56 -24.72 1.65
N GLN A 115 2.60 -25.04 2.51
CA GLN A 115 1.31 -25.54 2.07
C GLN A 115 0.56 -24.40 1.38
N ARG A 116 -0.01 -24.69 0.21
CA ARG A 116 -0.85 -23.72 -0.50
C ARG A 116 -2.12 -23.44 0.31
N SER A 117 -2.50 -22.18 0.40
CA SER A 117 -3.78 -21.80 1.00
C SER A 117 -4.96 -22.40 0.23
N ALA A 118 -6.12 -22.50 0.88
CA ALA A 118 -7.35 -22.93 0.22
C ALA A 118 -7.69 -22.07 -1.01
N TYR A 119 -7.41 -20.77 -0.93
CA TYR A 119 -7.61 -19.84 -2.03
C TYR A 119 -6.64 -20.07 -3.20
N GLN A 120 -5.35 -20.30 -2.93
CA GLN A 120 -4.39 -20.63 -4.00
C GLN A 120 -4.71 -21.95 -4.69
N GLN A 121 -5.25 -22.93 -3.94
CA GLN A 121 -5.71 -24.19 -4.52
C GLN A 121 -6.93 -23.96 -5.42
N HIS A 122 -7.90 -23.17 -4.95
CA HIS A 122 -9.08 -22.81 -5.72
C HIS A 122 -8.73 -22.11 -7.05
N LEU A 123 -7.81 -21.13 -7.03
CA LEU A 123 -7.35 -20.45 -8.25
C LEU A 123 -6.71 -21.43 -9.26
N GLU A 124 -5.94 -22.41 -8.79
CA GLU A 124 -5.37 -23.42 -9.69
C GLU A 124 -6.43 -24.36 -10.25
N ASP A 125 -7.43 -24.74 -9.44
CA ASP A 125 -8.55 -25.55 -9.89
C ASP A 125 -9.42 -24.79 -10.90
N GLU A 126 -9.60 -23.48 -10.72
CA GLU A 126 -10.28 -22.61 -11.68
C GLU A 126 -9.51 -22.51 -13.00
N GLU A 127 -8.19 -22.30 -12.96
CA GLU A 127 -7.31 -22.31 -14.15
C GLU A 127 -7.37 -23.66 -14.91
N MET A 128 -7.57 -24.77 -14.19
CA MET A 128 -7.74 -26.11 -14.77
C MET A 128 -9.18 -26.42 -15.21
N GLY A 129 -10.14 -25.54 -14.96
CA GLY A 129 -11.57 -25.76 -15.23
C GLY A 129 -12.23 -26.81 -14.31
N LEU A 130 -11.64 -27.06 -13.14
CA LEU A 130 -12.13 -27.98 -12.11
C LEU A 130 -13.02 -27.29 -11.06
N ALA A 131 -12.95 -25.97 -10.95
CA ALA A 131 -13.78 -25.14 -10.09
C ALA A 131 -14.43 -24.00 -10.88
N THR A 132 -15.51 -23.45 -10.35
CA THR A 132 -16.21 -22.28 -10.91
C THR A 132 -16.18 -21.11 -9.93
N GLU A 133 -16.40 -19.89 -10.43
CA GLU A 133 -16.57 -18.69 -9.59
C GLU A 133 -17.67 -18.85 -8.51
N ALA A 134 -18.63 -19.76 -8.71
CA ALA A 134 -19.68 -20.04 -7.72
C ALA A 134 -19.14 -20.79 -6.48
N ASP A 135 -18.08 -21.57 -6.63
CA ASP A 135 -17.46 -22.35 -5.55
C ASP A 135 -16.53 -21.48 -4.68
N GLU A 136 -16.25 -20.24 -5.07
CA GLU A 136 -15.42 -19.29 -4.32
C GLU A 136 -15.99 -18.95 -2.94
N ASP A 137 -17.33 -18.87 -2.82
CA ASP A 137 -17.98 -18.48 -1.58
C ASP A 137 -17.72 -19.50 -0.44
N ASP A 138 -17.35 -20.74 -0.77
CA ASP A 138 -17.01 -21.80 0.18
C ASP A 138 -15.54 -21.80 0.63
N VAL A 139 -14.70 -20.95 0.01
CA VAL A 139 -13.27 -20.86 0.33
C VAL A 139 -13.03 -20.04 1.60
N GLU A 140 -12.31 -20.62 2.56
CA GLU A 140 -11.90 -19.93 3.79
C GLU A 140 -10.75 -18.95 3.53
N LEU A 141 -11.07 -17.65 3.42
CA LEU A 141 -10.10 -16.58 3.14
C LEU A 141 -9.42 -15.99 4.39
N ASN A 142 -10.00 -16.20 5.58
CA ASN A 142 -9.53 -15.54 6.79
C ASN A 142 -8.34 -16.26 7.45
N ALA A 143 -8.03 -17.49 7.04
CA ALA A 143 -6.90 -18.29 7.49
C ALA A 143 -5.60 -17.99 6.70
N THR A 144 -5.40 -16.75 6.26
CA THR A 144 -4.23 -16.30 5.49
C THR A 144 -3.06 -16.01 6.44
N ASN A 145 -1.92 -16.68 6.22
CA ASN A 145 -0.73 -16.52 7.05
C ASN A 145 0.29 -15.59 6.42
N THR A 146 0.34 -15.57 5.09
CA THR A 146 1.32 -14.80 4.31
C THR A 146 0.63 -14.04 3.19
N TRP A 147 1.19 -12.92 2.76
CA TRP A 147 0.65 -12.12 1.66
C TRP A 147 0.52 -12.92 0.35
N SER A 148 1.37 -13.93 0.15
CA SER A 148 1.30 -14.86 -0.97
C SER A 148 -0.01 -15.64 -1.07
N ASP A 149 -0.69 -15.86 0.05
CA ASP A 149 -1.81 -16.78 0.15
C ASP A 149 -3.07 -16.30 -0.58
N PHE A 150 -3.15 -15.00 -0.87
CA PHE A 150 -4.25 -14.38 -1.59
C PHE A 150 -3.80 -13.64 -2.86
N ASN A 151 -2.55 -13.81 -3.28
CA ASN A 151 -2.03 -13.19 -4.49
C ASN A 151 -2.67 -13.77 -5.75
N ARG A 152 -3.19 -12.90 -6.63
CA ARG A 152 -3.74 -13.29 -7.93
C ARG A 152 -2.78 -12.95 -9.08
N VAL A 153 -1.93 -11.94 -8.88
CA VAL A 153 -1.17 -11.33 -9.97
C VAL A 153 0.13 -12.07 -10.23
N TYR A 154 0.44 -12.26 -11.50
CA TYR A 154 1.73 -12.76 -11.94
C TYR A 154 2.76 -11.63 -12.01
N PHE A 155 3.85 -11.80 -11.27
CA PHE A 155 4.98 -10.86 -11.29
C PHE A 155 6.07 -11.34 -12.23
N HIS A 156 6.86 -10.38 -12.73
CA HIS A 156 8.07 -10.69 -13.47
C HIS A 156 9.09 -11.39 -12.54
N PRO A 157 9.90 -12.37 -13.02
CA PRO A 157 10.93 -13.05 -12.23
C PRO A 157 11.87 -12.13 -11.44
N LYS A 158 12.24 -10.99 -12.04
CA LYS A 158 13.08 -9.96 -11.42
C LYS A 158 12.36 -9.08 -10.39
N SER A 159 11.04 -9.18 -10.28
CA SER A 159 10.26 -8.43 -9.29
C SER A 159 10.44 -8.95 -7.86
N MET A 160 10.68 -10.24 -7.68
CA MET A 160 10.71 -10.85 -6.33
C MET A 160 12.15 -11.00 -5.83
N VAL A 161 12.53 -10.16 -4.87
CA VAL A 161 13.88 -10.14 -4.30
C VAL A 161 13.85 -10.60 -2.86
N THR A 162 14.54 -11.71 -2.58
CA THR A 162 14.74 -12.18 -1.21
C THR A 162 16.01 -11.59 -0.64
N ILE A 163 15.94 -10.88 0.48
CA ILE A 163 17.13 -10.34 1.15
C ILE A 163 17.95 -11.44 1.80
N SER A 164 19.27 -11.26 1.79
CA SER A 164 20.23 -12.23 2.30
C SER A 164 20.46 -12.06 3.80
N GLY A 165 20.89 -13.13 4.47
CA GLY A 165 21.32 -13.08 5.88
C GLY A 165 20.20 -13.10 6.93
N TYR A 166 18.93 -12.84 6.57
CA TYR A 166 17.82 -12.81 7.51
C TYR A 166 16.66 -13.72 7.12
N GLN A 167 16.00 -14.28 8.14
CA GLN A 167 14.85 -15.16 8.00
C GLN A 167 13.65 -14.61 8.76
N MET A 168 12.47 -14.78 8.18
CA MET A 168 11.22 -14.38 8.80
C MET A 168 11.00 -15.14 10.12
N ASN A 169 10.53 -14.44 11.15
CA ASN A 169 10.28 -14.99 12.50
C ASN A 169 11.51 -15.65 13.16
N SER A 170 12.73 -15.22 12.80
CA SER A 170 13.95 -15.67 13.47
C SER A 170 14.00 -15.16 14.91
N GLU A 171 14.09 -16.08 15.88
CA GLU A 171 14.30 -15.75 17.29
C GLU A 171 15.73 -15.30 17.59
N PHE A 172 16.70 -15.80 16.80
CA PHE A 172 18.13 -15.57 17.02
C PHE A 172 18.64 -14.29 16.36
N MET A 173 18.11 -13.96 15.18
CA MET A 173 18.51 -12.80 14.39
C MET A 173 17.25 -12.09 13.85
N PRO A 174 16.49 -11.41 14.73
CA PRO A 174 15.30 -10.68 14.31
C PRO A 174 15.67 -9.47 13.47
N PHE A 175 14.92 -9.23 12.39
CA PHE A 175 15.09 -8.06 11.53
C PHE A 175 14.29 -6.86 12.05
N ASP A 176 14.55 -6.45 13.29
CA ASP A 176 13.73 -5.48 14.02
C ASP A 176 14.44 -4.16 14.38
N VAL A 177 15.65 -3.94 13.88
CA VAL A 177 16.44 -2.72 14.13
C VAL A 177 16.80 -2.04 12.81
N PHE A 178 16.65 -0.72 12.75
CA PHE A 178 16.93 0.09 11.57
C PHE A 178 18.34 -0.16 10.98
N SER A 179 19.36 -0.25 11.83
CA SER A 179 20.76 -0.51 11.44
C SER A 179 20.93 -1.83 10.68
N TYR A 180 20.19 -2.87 11.08
CA TYR A 180 20.21 -4.18 10.42
C TYR A 180 19.71 -4.08 8.97
N GLY A 181 18.74 -3.19 8.72
CA GLY A 181 18.25 -2.89 7.39
C GLY A 181 19.28 -2.29 6.45
N ARG A 182 20.01 -1.28 6.93
CA ARG A 182 21.09 -0.62 6.16
C ARG A 182 22.21 -1.60 5.80
N ALA A 183 22.60 -2.43 6.78
CA ALA A 183 23.58 -3.48 6.55
C ALA A 183 23.07 -4.52 5.53
N ALA A 184 21.82 -4.99 5.68
CA ALA A 184 21.21 -5.95 4.77
C ALA A 184 21.11 -5.44 3.33
N PHE A 185 20.85 -4.14 3.12
CA PHE A 185 20.87 -3.52 1.80
C PHE A 185 22.27 -3.62 1.18
N THR A 186 23.29 -3.18 1.91
CA THR A 186 24.69 -3.24 1.46
C THR A 186 25.11 -4.65 1.08
N ASP A 187 24.73 -5.65 1.88
CA ASP A 187 25.08 -7.04 1.64
C ASP A 187 24.30 -7.64 0.46
N THR A 188 23.00 -7.30 0.32
CA THR A 188 22.18 -7.77 -0.79
C THR A 188 22.69 -7.22 -2.13
N GLU A 189 23.08 -5.95 -2.19
CA GLU A 189 23.66 -5.34 -3.39
C GLU A 189 25.02 -5.94 -3.76
N LYS A 190 25.89 -6.21 -2.78
CA LYS A 190 27.16 -6.91 -3.04
C LYS A 190 26.98 -8.31 -3.61
N GLU A 191 25.93 -9.01 -3.18
CA GLU A 191 25.71 -10.40 -3.58
C GLU A 191 24.98 -10.54 -4.91
N LYS A 192 23.99 -9.68 -5.17
CA LYS A 192 23.03 -9.88 -6.25
C LYS A 192 22.91 -8.72 -7.22
N ASP A 193 23.51 -7.56 -6.92
CA ASP A 193 23.37 -6.31 -7.70
C ASP A 193 21.89 -6.01 -8.03
N THR A 194 21.02 -6.22 -7.03
CA THR A 194 19.57 -6.25 -7.24
C THR A 194 19.01 -4.91 -7.62
N TYR A 195 19.58 -3.83 -7.08
CA TYR A 195 19.17 -2.49 -7.41
C TYR A 195 19.46 -2.24 -8.90
N ASP A 196 20.71 -2.37 -9.36
CA ASP A 196 21.04 -2.04 -10.75
C ASP A 196 20.36 -3.01 -11.72
N GLU A 197 20.48 -4.32 -11.52
CA GLU A 197 19.95 -5.27 -12.52
C GLU A 197 18.42 -5.33 -12.61
N ASN A 198 17.70 -5.14 -11.50
CA ASN A 198 16.24 -5.28 -11.49
C ASN A 198 15.55 -3.95 -11.68
N LEU A 199 15.96 -2.88 -10.99
CA LEU A 199 15.34 -1.56 -11.15
C LEU A 199 15.55 -1.03 -12.57
N ARG A 200 16.74 -1.24 -13.13
CA ARG A 200 17.08 -0.75 -14.46
C ARG A 200 16.19 -1.35 -15.54
N LEU A 201 15.83 -2.64 -15.43
CA LEU A 201 14.85 -3.28 -16.31
C LEU A 201 13.52 -2.50 -16.34
N PHE A 202 12.96 -2.19 -15.16
CA PHE A 202 11.66 -1.53 -15.09
C PHE A 202 11.70 -0.05 -15.48
N THR A 203 12.85 0.61 -15.26
CA THR A 203 13.02 2.04 -15.56
C THR A 203 13.43 2.31 -17.01
N GLU A 204 14.22 1.44 -17.64
CA GLU A 204 14.55 1.55 -19.07
C GLU A 204 13.34 1.26 -19.97
N GLU A 205 12.42 0.42 -19.52
CA GLU A 205 11.14 0.14 -20.19
C GLU A 205 10.06 1.22 -19.96
N CYS A 206 10.39 2.31 -19.24
CA CYS A 206 9.50 3.47 -19.14
C CYS A 206 9.76 4.40 -20.34
N ASP A 207 8.75 4.58 -21.19
CA ASP A 207 8.84 5.38 -22.42
C ASP A 207 8.79 6.88 -22.09
N GLN A 208 9.95 7.50 -21.85
CA GLN A 208 10.07 8.96 -21.76
C GLN A 208 11.05 9.57 -22.77
N LEU A 209 11.04 9.08 -24.02
CA LEU A 209 11.63 9.76 -25.18
C LEU A 209 10.67 10.75 -25.87
N GLN A 210 9.78 11.44 -25.14
CA GLN A 210 8.95 12.51 -25.72
C GLN A 210 9.50 13.91 -25.42
N ALA A 211 10.24 14.38 -26.41
CA ALA A 211 10.86 15.68 -26.56
C ALA A 211 9.86 16.87 -26.48
N SER A 212 9.69 17.43 -25.29
CA SER A 212 9.30 18.83 -25.12
C SER A 212 10.30 19.54 -24.20
N PRO A 213 10.90 20.67 -24.61
CA PRO A 213 11.96 21.35 -23.84
C PRO A 213 11.54 21.91 -22.47
N ALA A 214 10.24 21.83 -22.13
CA ALA A 214 9.66 22.35 -20.89
C ALA A 214 9.09 21.25 -19.96
N TRP A 215 8.99 19.99 -20.43
CA TRP A 215 8.58 18.85 -19.60
C TRP A 215 9.84 18.07 -19.18
N SER A 216 10.32 18.35 -17.97
CA SER A 216 11.38 17.55 -17.37
C SER A 216 10.85 16.16 -17.02
N ILE A 217 11.53 15.14 -17.56
CA ILE A 217 11.52 13.71 -17.21
C ILE A 217 11.03 13.49 -15.78
N SER A 218 9.98 12.68 -15.58
CA SER A 218 9.54 12.28 -14.25
C SER A 218 8.90 10.89 -14.31
N ILE A 219 9.70 9.85 -14.10
CA ILE A 219 9.20 8.56 -13.60
C ILE A 219 8.68 8.79 -12.18
N GLY A 220 7.51 8.23 -11.85
CA GLY A 220 6.98 8.22 -10.49
C GLY A 220 7.42 6.96 -9.74
N PHE A 221 7.78 7.09 -8.47
CA PHE A 221 7.99 5.95 -7.59
C PHE A 221 6.95 5.94 -6.47
N GLN A 222 6.23 4.83 -6.35
CA GLN A 222 5.34 4.54 -5.23
C GLN A 222 6.07 3.58 -4.29
N VAL A 223 6.37 4.00 -3.08
CA VAL A 223 7.11 3.20 -2.12
C VAL A 223 6.19 2.79 -0.98
N LEU A 224 6.12 1.49 -0.70
CA LEU A 224 5.47 0.91 0.48
C LEU A 224 6.56 0.34 1.37
N ALA A 225 6.73 0.88 2.58
CA ALA A 225 7.83 0.46 3.46
C ALA A 225 7.36 0.24 4.89
N ASP A 226 7.73 -0.88 5.50
CA ASP A 226 7.54 -1.11 6.92
C ASP A 226 8.51 -0.22 7.72
N VAL A 227 8.01 0.62 8.65
CA VAL A 227 8.84 1.65 9.32
C VAL A 227 9.26 1.35 10.76
N LEU A 228 8.73 0.28 11.36
CA LEU A 228 8.98 -0.04 12.78
C LEU A 228 10.04 -1.12 13.01
N ASN A 229 10.62 -1.67 11.94
CA ASN A 229 11.57 -2.77 11.97
C ASN A 229 12.76 -2.45 11.03
N GLY A 230 13.58 -3.45 10.70
CA GLY A 230 14.76 -3.25 9.84
C GLY A 230 14.43 -2.73 8.45
N TRP A 231 13.22 -2.91 7.94
CA TRP A 231 12.84 -2.45 6.61
C TRP A 231 12.89 -0.93 6.45
N GLY A 232 12.72 -0.16 7.54
CA GLY A 232 12.87 1.29 7.50
C GLY A 232 14.28 1.71 7.08
N GLY A 233 15.29 1.00 7.59
CA GLY A 233 16.70 1.22 7.24
C GLY A 233 17.04 0.75 5.83
N TYR A 234 16.49 -0.41 5.44
CA TYR A 234 16.64 -0.93 4.07
C TYR A 234 16.05 0.04 3.03
N ALA A 235 14.81 0.51 3.27
CA ALA A 235 14.14 1.47 2.41
C ALA A 235 14.91 2.80 2.35
N THR A 236 15.48 3.25 3.48
CA THR A 236 16.31 4.47 3.51
C THR A 236 17.50 4.34 2.56
N SER A 237 18.32 3.29 2.72
CA SER A 237 19.50 3.10 1.86
C SER A 237 19.15 2.87 0.39
N TYR A 238 18.03 2.20 0.12
CA TYR A 238 17.54 2.08 -1.25
C TYR A 238 17.17 3.45 -1.85
N LEU A 239 16.47 4.30 -1.09
CA LEU A 239 16.06 5.62 -1.57
C LEU A 239 17.22 6.61 -1.69
N GLU A 240 18.28 6.46 -0.88
CA GLU A 240 19.54 7.20 -1.05
C GLU A 240 20.10 6.94 -2.45
N GLN A 241 20.30 5.67 -2.83
CA GLN A 241 20.78 5.30 -4.16
C GLN A 241 19.81 5.72 -5.28
N LEU A 242 18.49 5.54 -5.05
CA LEU A 242 17.46 5.97 -5.99
C LEU A 242 17.49 7.47 -6.27
N ARG A 243 17.77 8.28 -5.26
CA ARG A 243 17.88 9.74 -5.41
C ARG A 243 19.15 10.18 -6.11
N GLU A 244 20.23 9.41 -6.01
CA GLU A 244 21.46 9.66 -6.77
C GLU A 244 21.23 9.43 -8.28
N ASP A 245 20.57 8.34 -8.66
CA ASP A 245 20.33 7.99 -10.07
C ASP A 245 19.16 8.78 -10.68
N PHE A 246 18.11 9.03 -9.90
CA PHE A 246 16.92 9.75 -10.34
C PHE A 246 16.61 10.99 -9.47
N PRO A 247 17.46 12.03 -9.45
CA PRO A 247 17.29 13.19 -8.58
C PRO A 247 15.94 13.90 -8.74
N LYS A 248 15.41 13.90 -9.97
CA LYS A 248 14.15 14.59 -10.33
C LYS A 248 12.90 13.72 -10.24
N ALA A 249 13.03 12.42 -9.96
CA ALA A 249 11.87 11.56 -9.89
C ALA A 249 10.93 11.98 -8.75
N THR A 250 9.63 11.83 -8.96
CA THR A 250 8.65 12.07 -7.89
C THR A 250 8.53 10.79 -7.07
N ILE A 251 8.82 10.86 -5.78
CA ILE A 251 8.77 9.70 -4.88
C ILE A 251 7.70 9.94 -3.83
N VAL A 252 6.70 9.06 -3.78
CA VAL A 252 5.68 9.03 -2.73
C VAL A 252 5.90 7.80 -1.87
N THR A 253 6.24 8.02 -0.61
CA THR A 253 6.54 6.93 0.33
C THR A 253 5.44 6.80 1.36
N TYR A 254 4.78 5.65 1.40
CA TYR A 254 3.85 5.26 2.45
C TYR A 254 4.62 4.48 3.52
N GLY A 255 4.84 5.11 4.66
CA GLY A 255 5.49 4.49 5.82
C GLY A 255 4.48 3.67 6.63
N LEU A 256 4.47 2.36 6.42
CA LEU A 256 3.46 1.44 6.93
C LEU A 256 3.85 0.90 8.31
N SER A 257 2.86 0.83 9.21
CA SER A 257 3.01 0.14 10.48
C SER A 257 1.72 -0.55 10.91
N ASP A 258 1.86 -1.67 11.61
CA ASP A 258 0.75 -2.39 12.21
C ASP A 258 0.97 -2.64 13.71
N ASP A 259 -0.06 -3.14 14.38
CA ASP A 259 0.01 -3.44 15.81
C ASP A 259 0.97 -4.61 16.11
N GLN A 260 1.16 -5.55 15.17
CA GLN A 260 2.06 -6.70 15.37
C GLN A 260 3.53 -6.31 15.34
N MET A 261 3.92 -5.28 14.58
CA MET A 261 5.28 -4.72 14.60
C MET A 261 5.60 -4.00 15.90
N ARG A 262 4.60 -3.42 16.58
CA ARG A 262 4.78 -2.69 17.84
C ARG A 262 4.97 -3.67 18.99
N LYS A 263 6.20 -4.19 19.14
CA LYS A 263 6.62 -4.93 20.34
C LYS A 263 6.61 -3.97 21.54
N THR A 264 5.70 -4.18 22.49
CA THR A 264 5.54 -3.31 23.67
C THR A 264 5.74 -4.04 25.00
N SER A 265 6.23 -5.28 24.96
CA SER A 265 6.40 -6.15 26.13
C SER A 265 7.43 -5.59 27.12
N THR A 266 8.50 -4.99 26.62
CA THR A 266 9.57 -4.40 27.44
C THR A 266 9.79 -2.92 27.11
N MET A 267 10.37 -2.17 28.07
CA MET A 267 10.77 -0.78 27.81
C MET A 267 11.81 -0.67 26.69
N LYS A 268 12.73 -1.64 26.59
CA LYS A 268 13.75 -1.68 25.54
C LYS A 268 13.12 -1.79 24.16
N GLU A 269 12.17 -2.70 23.96
CA GLU A 269 11.46 -2.85 22.67
C GLU A 269 10.70 -1.59 22.28
N ARG A 270 10.04 -0.92 23.24
CA ARG A 270 9.37 0.37 22.98
C ARG A 270 10.36 1.44 22.53
N GLN A 271 11.54 1.48 23.15
CA GLN A 271 12.60 2.40 22.75
C GLN A 271 13.15 2.06 21.35
N ILE A 272 13.38 0.78 21.03
CA ILE A 272 13.80 0.35 19.69
C ILE A 272 12.78 0.78 18.64
N GLY A 273 11.49 0.49 18.85
CA GLY A 273 10.43 0.88 17.92
C GLY A 273 10.35 2.40 17.72
N ALA A 274 10.49 3.18 18.79
CA ALA A 274 10.49 4.64 18.72
C ALA A 274 11.71 5.19 17.96
N VAL A 275 12.89 4.59 18.16
CA VAL A 275 14.11 4.97 17.43
C VAL A 275 13.97 4.61 15.95
N ASN A 276 13.51 3.40 15.62
CA ASN A 276 13.25 2.97 14.24
C ASN A 276 12.27 3.91 13.54
N GLU A 277 11.14 4.22 14.18
CA GLU A 277 10.11 5.10 13.64
C GLU A 277 10.65 6.52 13.41
N THR A 278 11.48 7.02 14.33
CA THR A 278 12.12 8.34 14.19
C THR A 278 13.10 8.37 13.03
N LEU A 279 14.04 7.43 12.98
CA LEU A 279 15.05 7.36 11.92
C LEU A 279 14.41 7.13 10.55
N ALA A 280 13.42 6.22 10.45
CA ALA A 280 12.71 5.99 9.21
C ALA A 280 11.95 7.23 8.76
N MET A 281 11.21 7.90 9.65
CA MET A 281 10.42 9.06 9.27
C MET A 281 11.29 10.24 8.83
N THR A 282 12.37 10.57 9.56
CA THR A 282 13.23 11.71 9.21
C THR A 282 13.99 11.48 7.90
N ASN A 283 14.56 10.29 7.71
CA ASN A 283 15.28 9.97 6.48
C ASN A 283 14.34 9.82 5.28
N LEU A 284 13.27 9.04 5.40
CA LEU A 284 12.35 8.81 4.28
C LEU A 284 11.61 10.08 3.87
N SER A 285 11.25 10.97 4.82
CA SER A 285 10.62 12.25 4.49
C SER A 285 11.56 13.22 3.77
N THR A 286 12.87 13.12 4.01
CA THR A 286 13.89 13.91 3.31
C THR A 286 14.16 13.37 1.91
N LEU A 287 14.15 12.05 1.74
CA LEU A 287 14.38 11.39 0.44
C LEU A 287 13.12 11.37 -0.44
N SER A 288 11.93 11.56 0.12
CA SER A 288 10.67 11.49 -0.63
C SER A 288 10.17 12.88 -1.03
N SER A 289 9.44 12.96 -2.15
CA SER A 289 8.70 14.18 -2.52
C SER A 289 7.50 14.40 -1.61
N LEU A 290 6.90 13.30 -1.14
CA LEU A 290 5.91 13.26 -0.07
C LEU A 290 6.05 11.94 0.70
N TYR A 291 6.17 12.01 2.02
CA TYR A 291 6.11 10.87 2.93
C TYR A 291 4.78 10.87 3.68
N VAL A 292 4.11 9.73 3.71
CA VAL A 292 2.80 9.56 4.34
C VAL A 292 2.92 8.44 5.37
N PRO A 293 2.99 8.73 6.68
CA PRO A 293 2.91 7.70 7.70
C PRO A 293 1.50 7.11 7.68
N VAL A 294 1.38 5.79 7.58
CA VAL A 294 0.11 5.08 7.56
C VAL A 294 0.14 3.95 8.57
N ARG A 295 -0.87 3.91 9.43
CA ARG A 295 -1.04 2.92 10.50
C ARG A 295 -2.23 2.04 10.20
N ALA A 296 -2.10 0.77 10.54
CA ALA A 296 -3.24 -0.14 10.59
C ALA A 296 -4.36 0.46 11.47
N PRO A 297 -5.62 0.38 11.03
CA PRO A 297 -6.75 0.73 11.88
C PRO A 297 -6.67 -0.01 13.22
N SER A 298 -6.90 0.70 14.32
CA SER A 298 -6.91 0.12 15.66
C SER A 298 -8.34 -0.17 16.15
N ALA A 299 -8.47 -1.07 17.12
CA ALA A 299 -9.77 -1.35 17.74
C ALA A 299 -10.40 -0.11 18.41
N ARG A 300 -9.58 0.84 18.89
CA ARG A 300 -10.06 2.09 19.50
C ARG A 300 -10.71 3.00 18.49
N GLN A 301 -10.13 3.11 17.30
CA GLN A 301 -10.71 3.90 16.22
C GLN A 301 -12.07 3.32 15.79
N ARG A 302 -12.25 1.98 15.78
CA ARG A 302 -13.56 1.34 15.47
C ARG A 302 -14.69 1.73 16.41
N ALA A 303 -14.37 2.02 17.67
CA ALA A 303 -15.37 2.36 18.68
C ALA A 303 -15.97 3.76 18.48
N ALA A 304 -15.37 4.61 17.64
CA ALA A 304 -15.97 5.86 17.21
C ALA A 304 -17.12 5.56 16.22
N ASP A 305 -18.32 6.06 16.51
CA ASP A 305 -19.63 5.71 15.90
C ASP A 305 -19.77 5.95 14.37
N GLY A 306 -18.72 6.36 13.66
CA GLY A 306 -18.76 6.83 12.26
C GLY A 306 -18.53 5.75 11.19
N TRP A 307 -17.36 5.10 11.20
CA TRP A 307 -16.90 4.25 10.08
C TRP A 307 -17.23 2.75 10.24
N SER A 308 -17.61 2.30 11.44
CA SER A 308 -17.70 0.88 11.80
C SER A 308 -19.05 0.21 11.50
N LYS A 309 -20.09 0.95 11.08
CA LYS A 309 -21.45 0.39 10.96
C LYS A 309 -21.59 -0.68 9.88
N ASN A 310 -20.90 -0.52 8.75
CA ASN A 310 -20.99 -1.42 7.61
C ASN A 310 -19.77 -2.34 7.45
N ILE A 311 -18.90 -2.41 8.48
CA ILE A 311 -17.62 -3.11 8.40
C ILE A 311 -17.37 -3.90 9.69
N ARG A 312 -17.11 -5.20 9.55
CA ARG A 312 -16.63 -6.13 10.59
C ARG A 312 -15.18 -6.51 10.35
N ILE A 313 -14.29 -5.52 10.34
CA ILE A 313 -12.86 -5.72 10.18
C ILE A 313 -12.29 -6.39 11.45
N ASP A 314 -11.27 -7.25 11.33
CA ASP A 314 -10.42 -7.68 12.45
C ASP A 314 -9.13 -6.86 12.40
N THR A 315 -8.81 -6.15 13.49
CA THR A 315 -7.64 -5.26 13.53
C THR A 315 -6.36 -6.00 13.92
N SER A 316 -6.49 -7.25 14.36
CA SER A 316 -5.34 -8.11 14.64
C SER A 316 -4.84 -8.85 13.40
N ASN A 317 -5.71 -9.00 12.39
CA ASN A 317 -5.41 -9.70 11.16
C ASN A 317 -4.84 -8.74 10.10
N ARG A 318 -3.59 -8.96 9.69
CA ARG A 318 -2.90 -8.20 8.64
C ARG A 318 -3.65 -8.23 7.31
N TYR A 319 -4.27 -9.35 6.95
CA TYR A 319 -5.06 -9.48 5.73
C TYR A 319 -6.21 -8.46 5.67
N HIS A 320 -6.86 -8.21 6.82
CA HIS A 320 -7.97 -7.26 6.92
C HIS A 320 -7.48 -5.81 6.93
N THR A 321 -6.49 -5.48 7.78
CA THR A 321 -6.02 -4.10 7.93
C THR A 321 -5.33 -3.58 6.68
N SER A 322 -4.56 -4.44 5.99
CA SER A 322 -3.85 -4.09 4.76
C SER A 322 -4.80 -3.83 3.58
N ALA A 323 -5.93 -4.55 3.49
CA ALA A 323 -6.94 -4.31 2.46
C ALA A 323 -7.54 -2.90 2.54
N PHE A 324 -7.80 -2.44 3.77
CA PHE A 324 -8.33 -1.09 4.01
C PHE A 324 -7.33 0.00 3.64
N ILE A 325 -6.05 -0.17 4.01
CA ILE A 325 -4.97 0.74 3.62
C ILE A 325 -4.80 0.77 2.10
N SER A 326 -4.77 -0.41 1.46
CA SER A 326 -4.62 -0.56 0.01
C SER A 326 -5.70 0.21 -0.74
N ALA A 327 -6.96 0.09 -0.35
CA ALA A 327 -8.07 0.81 -0.96
C ALA A 327 -7.92 2.34 -0.87
N GLY A 328 -7.38 2.83 0.26
CA GLY A 328 -7.06 4.24 0.46
C GLY A 328 -5.97 4.73 -0.48
N ILE A 329 -4.87 3.97 -0.60
CA ILE A 329 -3.73 4.27 -1.47
C ILE A 329 -4.14 4.23 -2.95
N ASP A 330 -4.85 3.17 -3.38
CA ASP A 330 -5.37 3.02 -4.75
C ASP A 330 -6.27 4.19 -5.15
N SER A 331 -7.21 4.56 -4.27
CA SER A 331 -8.14 5.65 -4.52
C SER A 331 -7.46 7.01 -4.50
N ALA A 332 -6.46 7.23 -3.64
CA ALA A 332 -5.69 8.48 -3.59
C ALA A 332 -4.92 8.73 -4.89
N LEU A 333 -4.28 7.69 -5.44
CA LEU A 333 -3.49 7.77 -6.68
C LEU A 333 -4.29 7.48 -7.96
N LEU A 334 -5.60 7.24 -7.87
CA LEU A 334 -6.48 7.05 -9.03
C LEU A 334 -6.37 8.17 -10.08
N PRO A 335 -6.27 9.48 -9.72
CA PRO A 335 -6.13 10.56 -10.70
C PRO A 335 -4.93 10.41 -11.64
N CYS A 336 -3.86 9.75 -11.17
CA CYS A 336 -2.66 9.48 -11.96
C CYS A 336 -2.85 8.39 -13.02
N ARG A 337 -3.96 7.67 -12.98
CA ARG A 337 -4.25 6.53 -13.84
C ARG A 337 -5.50 6.72 -14.70
N LEU A 338 -6.26 7.81 -14.55
CA LEU A 338 -7.44 8.05 -15.37
C LEU A 338 -7.05 8.37 -16.83
N ARG A 339 -7.71 7.76 -17.81
CA ARG A 339 -7.47 8.08 -19.25
C ARG A 339 -7.94 9.49 -19.61
N ARG A 340 -9.00 9.96 -18.98
CA ARG A 340 -9.55 11.31 -19.18
C ARG A 340 -9.01 12.23 -18.10
N SER A 341 -8.37 13.33 -18.51
CA SER A 341 -7.75 14.31 -17.62
C SER A 341 -6.73 13.68 -16.64
N PRO A 342 -5.73 12.94 -17.15
CA PRO A 342 -4.70 12.38 -16.27
C PRO A 342 -3.96 13.49 -15.53
N VAL A 343 -3.73 13.31 -14.24
CA VAL A 343 -2.89 14.18 -13.43
C VAL A 343 -1.53 13.50 -13.27
N PHE A 344 -0.44 14.18 -13.59
CA PHE A 344 0.87 13.60 -13.34
C PHE A 344 1.12 13.48 -11.83
N MET A 345 1.77 12.40 -11.39
CA MET A 345 2.15 12.27 -9.98
C MET A 345 3.00 13.46 -9.51
N ALA A 346 3.90 13.96 -10.35
CA ALA A 346 4.70 15.16 -10.07
C ALA A 346 3.84 16.41 -9.81
N ASP A 347 2.79 16.62 -10.61
CA ASP A 347 1.89 17.78 -10.46
C ASP A 347 1.01 17.64 -9.21
N MET A 348 0.46 16.44 -8.98
CA MET A 348 -0.36 16.15 -7.80
C MET A 348 0.43 16.36 -6.51
N ILE A 349 1.64 15.80 -6.45
CA ILE A 349 2.51 15.89 -5.27
C ILE A 349 3.10 17.30 -5.12
N GLY A 350 3.45 17.97 -6.22
CA GLY A 350 3.88 19.37 -6.21
C GLY A 350 2.79 20.32 -5.71
N SER A 351 1.53 20.06 -6.03
CA SER A 351 0.39 20.82 -5.50
C SER A 351 0.19 20.58 -4.00
N LEU A 352 0.38 19.34 -3.55
CA LEU A 352 0.30 18.98 -2.13
C LEU A 352 1.47 19.60 -1.33
N ASN A 353 2.70 19.45 -1.79
CA ASN A 353 3.89 20.01 -1.13
C ASN A 353 4.33 21.33 -1.77
N TRP A 354 3.41 22.30 -1.89
CA TRP A 354 3.67 23.55 -2.62
C TRP A 354 4.76 24.43 -2.01
N ARG A 355 5.00 24.32 -0.69
CA ARG A 355 6.08 25.04 0.00
C ARG A 355 7.43 24.33 -0.10
N SER A 356 7.46 23.10 -0.60
CA SER A 356 8.62 22.19 -0.59
C SER A 356 9.24 21.88 0.78
N ILE A 357 8.66 22.39 1.87
CA ILE A 357 9.12 22.18 3.26
C ILE A 357 8.14 21.31 4.06
N THR A 358 6.94 21.05 3.54
CA THR A 358 5.91 20.24 4.18
C THR A 358 5.87 18.86 3.54
N THR A 359 6.92 18.06 3.78
CA THR A 359 7.14 16.77 3.13
C THR A 359 6.32 15.63 3.72
N VAL A 360 5.61 15.84 4.83
CA VAL A 360 4.78 14.83 5.49
C VAL A 360 3.28 15.06 5.23
N GLY A 361 2.63 14.06 4.65
CA GLY A 361 1.19 14.06 4.39
C GLY A 361 0.39 13.20 5.36
N THR A 362 -0.92 13.24 5.21
CA THR A 362 -1.89 12.40 5.90
C THR A 362 -2.78 11.69 4.88
N LEU A 363 -3.17 10.45 5.19
CA LEU A 363 -4.09 9.65 4.38
C LEU A 363 -5.32 9.31 5.21
N SER A 364 -6.49 9.70 4.71
CA SER A 364 -7.78 9.29 5.25
C SER A 364 -8.61 8.54 4.22
N VAL A 365 -9.36 7.54 4.63
CA VAL A 365 -10.17 6.72 3.73
C VAL A 365 -11.53 6.37 4.34
N GLY A 366 -12.56 6.35 3.49
CA GLY A 366 -13.90 5.86 3.83
C GLY A 366 -14.30 4.74 2.87
N LEU A 367 -14.31 3.50 3.37
CA LEU A 367 -14.55 2.27 2.61
C LEU A 367 -15.50 1.33 3.38
N PRO A 368 -16.79 1.22 3.02
CA PRO A 368 -17.45 1.94 1.94
C PRO A 368 -17.75 3.39 2.33
N PHE A 369 -17.90 4.25 1.33
CA PHE A 369 -18.52 5.55 1.54
C PHE A 369 -20.03 5.35 1.81
N PRO A 370 -20.58 5.86 2.93
CA PRO A 370 -21.97 5.59 3.30
C PRO A 370 -22.93 6.38 2.41
N PHE A 371 -23.35 5.75 1.31
CA PHE A 371 -24.30 6.27 0.36
C PHE A 371 -25.52 5.36 0.30
N GLY A 372 -26.71 5.94 0.11
CA GLY A 372 -27.96 5.19 0.05
C GLY A 372 -29.01 5.76 0.99
N SER A 373 -28.63 6.18 2.19
CA SER A 373 -29.55 6.67 3.22
C SER A 373 -30.33 7.94 2.83
N SER A 374 -31.32 8.32 3.66
CA SER A 374 -32.14 9.53 3.47
C SER A 374 -31.34 10.84 3.62
N LYS A 375 -30.16 10.81 4.23
CA LYS A 375 -29.28 11.97 4.40
C LYS A 375 -27.86 11.66 3.93
N LEU A 376 -27.16 12.67 3.42
CA LEU A 376 -25.73 12.56 3.16
C LEU A 376 -24.94 12.54 4.48
N PRO A 377 -23.82 11.79 4.54
CA PRO A 377 -22.92 11.82 5.69
C PRO A 377 -22.22 13.17 5.80
N GLU A 378 -21.97 13.62 7.03
CA GLU A 378 -21.04 14.72 7.29
C GLU A 378 -19.61 14.17 7.23
N LEU A 379 -18.70 14.83 6.50
CA LEU A 379 -17.32 14.35 6.32
C LEU A 379 -16.37 14.78 7.44
N VAL A 380 -16.83 15.59 8.38
CA VAL A 380 -16.05 16.11 9.51
C VAL A 380 -16.68 15.72 10.84
N GLY A 381 -15.84 15.67 11.87
CA GLY A 381 -16.23 15.36 13.23
C GLY A 381 -16.25 13.86 13.53
N GLN A 382 -16.63 13.53 14.78
CA GLN A 382 -16.56 12.17 15.33
C GLN A 382 -17.39 11.12 14.57
N ARG A 383 -18.37 11.56 13.76
CA ARG A 383 -19.25 10.69 12.96
C ARG A 383 -18.84 10.62 11.49
N SER A 384 -17.71 11.23 11.13
CA SER A 384 -17.19 11.17 9.77
C SER A 384 -16.97 9.72 9.34
N PRO A 385 -17.31 9.37 8.08
CA PRO A 385 -16.95 8.07 7.51
C PRO A 385 -15.47 7.97 7.14
N LEU A 386 -14.71 9.07 7.19
CA LEU A 386 -13.28 9.07 6.93
C LEU A 386 -12.52 8.63 8.16
N LEU A 387 -11.78 7.53 8.03
CA LEU A 387 -10.79 7.11 9.00
C LEU A 387 -9.43 7.68 8.62
N ASP A 388 -8.87 8.52 9.50
CA ASP A 388 -7.48 8.97 9.39
C ASP A 388 -6.54 7.81 9.77
N LEU A 389 -5.70 7.40 8.82
CA LEU A 389 -4.72 6.34 8.98
C LEU A 389 -3.36 6.88 9.43
N SER A 390 -3.15 8.19 9.40
CA SER A 390 -1.87 8.84 9.68
C SER A 390 -1.79 9.39 11.08
N THR A 391 -2.87 9.98 11.62
CA THR A 391 -2.87 10.60 12.95
C THR A 391 -3.65 9.80 13.99
N LEU A 392 -3.21 9.87 15.26
CA LEU A 392 -3.84 9.16 16.38
C LEU A 392 -4.95 9.96 17.07
N LYS A 393 -5.13 11.24 16.72
CA LYS A 393 -6.10 12.15 17.36
C LYS A 393 -7.15 12.59 16.35
N SER A 394 -8.36 12.04 16.47
CA SER A 394 -9.50 12.28 15.57
C SER A 394 -10.30 13.56 15.85
N ASP A 395 -10.10 14.19 17.01
CA ASP A 395 -11.03 15.18 17.57
C ASP A 395 -10.44 16.60 17.59
N ILE A 396 -9.61 16.96 16.60
CA ILE A 396 -8.88 18.23 16.60
C ILE A 396 -9.19 19.03 15.34
N ASP A 397 -9.29 20.35 15.50
CA ASP A 397 -9.39 21.30 14.39
C ASP A 397 -8.24 21.07 13.39
N ASP A 398 -8.61 20.55 12.22
CA ASP A 398 -7.70 20.26 11.11
C ASP A 398 -7.55 21.51 10.25
N LYS A 399 -6.41 22.19 10.35
CA LYS A 399 -6.03 23.22 9.37
C LYS A 399 -5.28 22.57 8.21
N VAL A 400 -5.92 22.59 7.05
CA VAL A 400 -5.45 21.95 5.82
C VAL A 400 -4.63 22.93 5.01
N PHE A 401 -3.37 22.59 4.72
CA PHE A 401 -2.51 23.41 3.87
C PHE A 401 -2.76 23.12 2.39
N SER A 402 -3.00 21.86 2.04
CA SER A 402 -3.30 21.36 0.69
C SER A 402 -3.94 19.97 0.80
N GLN A 403 -4.74 19.59 -0.20
CA GLN A 403 -5.34 18.26 -0.25
C GLN A 403 -5.74 17.83 -1.66
N SER A 404 -5.83 16.52 -1.83
CA SER A 404 -6.44 15.84 -2.96
C SER A 404 -7.50 14.89 -2.43
N VAL A 405 -8.76 15.14 -2.79
CA VAL A 405 -9.91 14.34 -2.39
C VAL A 405 -10.46 13.62 -3.61
N VAL A 406 -10.58 12.30 -3.50
CA VAL A 406 -11.11 11.44 -4.56
C VAL A 406 -12.33 10.73 -4.02
N LEU A 407 -13.50 11.09 -4.55
CA LEU A 407 -14.76 10.38 -4.35
C LEU A 407 -15.04 9.53 -5.60
N ARG A 408 -15.13 8.22 -5.43
CA ARG A 408 -15.31 7.29 -6.55
C ARG A 408 -16.50 6.36 -6.34
N GLY A 409 -17.09 5.90 -7.44
CA GLY A 409 -18.20 4.93 -7.45
C GLY A 409 -19.60 5.52 -7.32
N LEU A 410 -19.73 6.83 -7.50
CA LEU A 410 -21.01 7.55 -7.47
C LEU A 410 -21.18 8.41 -8.71
N GLU A 411 -22.33 8.30 -9.36
CA GLU A 411 -22.73 9.17 -10.45
C GLU A 411 -23.43 10.42 -9.91
N THR A 412 -23.15 11.58 -10.53
CA THR A 412 -23.78 12.86 -10.16
C THR A 412 -25.31 12.77 -10.16
N ASN A 413 -25.91 12.00 -11.07
CA ASN A 413 -27.36 11.80 -11.14
C ASN A 413 -27.95 11.08 -9.91
N GLN A 414 -27.15 10.24 -9.22
CA GLN A 414 -27.61 9.56 -8.00
C GLN A 414 -27.83 10.54 -6.84
N PHE A 415 -27.25 11.74 -6.91
CA PHE A 415 -27.45 12.79 -5.92
C PHE A 415 -28.74 13.60 -6.12
N ALA A 416 -29.46 13.39 -7.22
CA ALA A 416 -30.69 14.13 -7.52
C ALA A 416 -31.74 14.02 -6.39
N LYS A 417 -31.81 12.87 -5.70
CA LYS A 417 -32.71 12.66 -4.56
C LYS A 417 -32.42 13.59 -3.36
N TYR A 418 -31.19 14.05 -3.19
CA TYR A 418 -30.78 14.98 -2.14
C TYR A 418 -30.98 16.45 -2.56
N ALA A 419 -31.07 16.71 -3.86
CA ALA A 419 -31.36 18.04 -4.41
C ALA A 419 -32.87 18.39 -4.35
N VAL A 420 -33.76 17.39 -4.25
CA VAL A 420 -35.22 17.59 -4.24
C VAL A 420 -35.64 18.56 -3.14
N GLY A 421 -36.31 19.64 -3.51
CA GLY A 421 -36.78 20.66 -2.55
C GLY A 421 -35.72 21.71 -2.18
N THR A 422 -34.52 21.64 -2.76
CA THR A 422 -33.46 22.65 -2.63
C THR A 422 -33.28 23.44 -3.93
N GLN A 423 -32.50 24.53 -3.90
CA GLN A 423 -32.11 25.28 -5.11
C GLN A 423 -30.84 24.70 -5.79
N TYR A 424 -30.24 23.66 -5.20
CA TYR A 424 -28.96 23.11 -5.63
C TYR A 424 -29.15 22.10 -6.77
N SER A 425 -28.25 22.13 -7.74
CA SER A 425 -28.10 21.06 -8.72
C SER A 425 -27.45 19.82 -8.08
N PRO A 426 -27.56 18.62 -8.67
CA PRO A 426 -26.89 17.43 -8.13
C PRO A 426 -25.36 17.57 -8.03
N SER A 427 -24.72 18.36 -8.91
CA SER A 427 -23.29 18.71 -8.78
C SER A 427 -23.04 19.62 -7.59
N ASP A 428 -23.87 20.64 -7.37
CA ASP A 428 -23.73 21.52 -6.20
C ASP A 428 -23.87 20.72 -4.89
N VAL A 429 -24.70 19.66 -4.87
CA VAL A 429 -24.81 18.78 -3.71
C VAL A 429 -23.50 18.03 -3.43
N VAL A 430 -22.82 17.55 -4.48
CA VAL A 430 -21.51 16.89 -4.36
C VAL A 430 -20.46 17.89 -3.89
N ASP A 431 -20.42 19.08 -4.48
CA ASP A 431 -19.47 20.13 -4.11
C ASP A 431 -19.67 20.57 -2.67
N ASN A 432 -20.92 20.83 -2.25
CA ASN A 432 -21.26 21.17 -0.87
C ASN A 432 -20.90 20.05 0.12
N LEU A 433 -21.06 18.77 -0.27
CA LEU A 433 -20.64 17.63 0.53
C LEU A 433 -19.12 17.66 0.72
N LEU A 434 -18.35 17.83 -0.36
CA LEU A 434 -16.89 17.88 -0.29
C LEU A 434 -16.38 19.14 0.42
N ASP A 435 -17.12 20.26 0.35
CA ASP A 435 -16.85 21.50 1.09
C ASP A 435 -16.95 21.32 2.62
N THR A 436 -17.64 20.27 3.09
CA THR A 436 -17.70 19.98 4.54
C THR A 436 -16.34 19.65 5.13
N LEU A 437 -15.35 19.23 4.33
CA LEU A 437 -14.00 18.80 4.77
C LEU A 437 -13.10 19.90 5.36
N ALA A 438 -13.66 21.08 5.65
CA ALA A 438 -13.00 22.27 6.18
C ALA A 438 -11.81 22.73 5.33
N ILE A 439 -11.97 23.88 4.65
CA ILE A 439 -10.88 24.51 3.92
C ILE A 439 -10.73 25.94 4.42
N GLU A 440 -9.65 26.22 5.16
CA GLU A 440 -9.03 27.54 5.10
C GLU A 440 -8.43 27.67 3.70
N LYS A 441 -8.68 28.79 2.98
CA LYS A 441 -8.28 29.02 1.58
C LYS A 441 -6.89 28.43 1.25
N SER A 442 -6.86 27.20 0.75
CA SER A 442 -5.64 26.49 0.36
C SER A 442 -5.33 26.78 -1.11
N LEU A 443 -4.05 26.85 -1.45
CA LEU A 443 -3.58 27.03 -2.83
C LEU A 443 -3.54 25.71 -3.63
N GLY A 444 -3.70 24.56 -2.98
CA GLY A 444 -3.64 23.23 -3.58
C GLY A 444 -4.80 22.34 -3.13
N ASP A 445 -6.01 22.63 -3.61
CA ASP A 445 -7.22 21.83 -3.38
C ASP A 445 -7.65 21.17 -4.69
N THR A 446 -7.49 19.85 -4.77
CA THR A 446 -7.96 19.05 -5.91
C THR A 446 -9.09 18.15 -5.46
N ARG A 447 -10.24 18.22 -6.14
CA ARG A 447 -11.41 17.39 -5.84
C ARG A 447 -11.86 16.67 -7.08
N ILE A 448 -11.89 15.36 -7.00
CA ILE A 448 -12.22 14.50 -8.14
C ILE A 448 -13.38 13.61 -7.73
N SER A 449 -14.49 13.75 -8.46
CA SER A 449 -15.63 12.84 -8.38
C SER A 449 -15.69 12.01 -9.64
N THR A 450 -15.75 10.68 -9.51
CA THR A 450 -15.80 9.75 -10.64
C THR A 450 -16.82 8.65 -10.41
N PRO A 451 -17.58 8.24 -11.44
CA PRO A 451 -18.48 7.09 -11.33
C PRO A 451 -17.73 5.75 -11.23
N PHE A 452 -16.41 5.74 -11.39
CA PHE A 452 -15.59 4.54 -11.38
C PHE A 452 -15.56 3.87 -9.99
N LYS A 453 -16.27 2.75 -9.84
CA LYS A 453 -16.40 2.04 -8.56
C LYS A 453 -15.09 1.38 -8.14
N TYR A 454 -14.88 1.21 -6.83
CA TYR A 454 -13.79 0.40 -6.31
C TYR A 454 -14.21 -1.07 -6.39
N PRO A 455 -13.55 -1.92 -7.20
CA PRO A 455 -13.91 -3.33 -7.30
C PRO A 455 -13.49 -4.04 -6.01
N ILE A 456 -14.24 -5.07 -5.65
CA ILE A 456 -13.90 -5.98 -4.57
C ILE A 456 -13.48 -7.31 -5.21
N PRO A 457 -12.17 -7.56 -5.41
CA PRO A 457 -11.69 -8.83 -5.93
C PRO A 457 -12.13 -9.99 -5.04
N THR A 458 -12.14 -11.21 -5.58
CA THR A 458 -12.56 -12.41 -4.83
C THR A 458 -11.56 -12.76 -3.71
N SER A 459 -10.31 -12.29 -3.85
CA SER A 459 -9.26 -12.28 -2.82
C SER A 459 -9.42 -11.20 -1.75
N PHE A 460 -10.49 -10.40 -1.76
CA PHE A 460 -10.66 -9.29 -0.80
C PHE A 460 -11.30 -9.81 0.50
N PRO A 461 -10.93 -9.29 1.69
CA PRO A 461 -11.48 -9.79 2.94
C PRO A 461 -12.99 -9.55 3.05
N ARG A 462 -13.71 -10.56 3.56
CA ARG A 462 -15.16 -10.56 3.67
C ARG A 462 -15.59 -9.88 4.96
N PHE A 463 -15.53 -8.56 5.02
CA PHE A 463 -15.90 -7.80 6.22
C PHE A 463 -17.07 -6.82 6.04
N PHE A 464 -17.68 -6.73 4.85
CA PHE A 464 -18.80 -5.81 4.63
C PHE A 464 -20.10 -6.36 5.20
N GLN A 465 -20.97 -5.49 5.72
CA GLN A 465 -22.30 -5.87 6.24
C GLN A 465 -23.37 -4.82 5.91
N GLY A 466 -24.57 -5.29 5.59
CA GLY A 466 -25.73 -4.43 5.30
C GLY A 466 -25.57 -3.58 4.03
N LEU A 467 -24.85 -4.08 3.03
CA LEU A 467 -24.61 -3.40 1.75
C LEU A 467 -25.24 -4.16 0.59
N THR A 468 -25.66 -3.44 -0.46
CA THR A 468 -26.03 -4.03 -1.75
C THR A 468 -24.79 -4.56 -2.49
N PRO A 469 -24.93 -5.35 -3.57
CA PRO A 469 -23.79 -5.79 -4.40
C PRO A 469 -22.91 -4.64 -4.91
N GLU A 470 -23.49 -3.46 -5.12
CA GLU A 470 -22.80 -2.22 -5.52
C GLU A 470 -22.27 -1.39 -4.35
N GLY A 471 -22.36 -1.91 -3.12
CA GLY A 471 -21.77 -1.31 -1.93
C GLY A 471 -22.58 -0.15 -1.33
N TYR A 472 -23.84 0.02 -1.73
CA TYR A 472 -24.73 1.02 -1.13
C TYR A 472 -25.36 0.49 0.16
N GLN A 473 -25.71 1.40 1.07
CA GLN A 473 -26.41 1.02 2.30
C GLN A 473 -27.81 0.46 1.95
N ALA A 474 -28.04 -0.79 2.32
CA ALA A 474 -29.33 -1.44 2.10
C ALA A 474 -30.41 -0.82 3.01
N PHE A 475 -31.59 -0.56 2.45
CA PHE A 475 -32.77 -0.15 3.23
C PHE A 475 -33.43 -1.35 3.93
N ASP A 476 -33.31 -2.53 3.35
CA ASP A 476 -33.83 -3.77 3.90
C ASP A 476 -32.92 -4.31 5.01
N ARG A 477 -33.53 -4.84 6.07
CA ARG A 477 -32.80 -5.40 7.23
C ARG A 477 -32.00 -6.66 6.89
N SER A 478 -32.28 -7.32 5.77
CA SER A 478 -31.60 -8.53 5.29
C SER A 478 -31.60 -8.53 3.76
N PRO A 479 -30.61 -7.88 3.11
CA PRO A 479 -30.52 -7.86 1.66
C PRO A 479 -30.23 -9.28 1.13
N SER A 480 -30.67 -9.58 -0.08
CA SER A 480 -30.62 -10.94 -0.66
C SER A 480 -29.21 -11.48 -0.87
N ASN A 481 -28.18 -10.62 -0.82
CA ASN A 481 -26.76 -10.94 -0.94
C ASN A 481 -26.08 -11.21 0.41
N THR A 482 -26.83 -11.44 1.49
CA THR A 482 -26.25 -11.75 2.80
C THR A 482 -25.78 -13.21 2.85
N ARG A 483 -24.51 -13.43 3.19
CA ARG A 483 -23.90 -14.74 3.41
C ARG A 483 -24.33 -15.34 4.75
N GLU A 484 -24.10 -16.64 4.94
CA GLU A 484 -24.44 -17.35 6.18
C GLU A 484 -23.74 -16.78 7.42
N ASP A 485 -22.54 -16.22 7.25
CA ASP A 485 -21.75 -15.59 8.32
C ASP A 485 -22.23 -14.17 8.71
N GLY A 486 -23.27 -13.67 8.03
CA GLY A 486 -23.85 -12.34 8.21
C GLY A 486 -23.15 -11.23 7.43
N THR A 487 -22.13 -11.54 6.62
CA THR A 487 -21.47 -10.57 5.74
C THR A 487 -22.24 -10.40 4.44
N SER A 488 -22.10 -9.26 3.77
CA SER A 488 -22.70 -9.00 2.45
C SER A 488 -21.73 -9.40 1.34
N LYS A 489 -22.22 -10.12 0.31
CA LYS A 489 -21.49 -10.32 -0.95
C LYS A 489 -21.54 -9.02 -1.75
N VAL A 490 -20.38 -8.38 -1.90
CA VAL A 490 -20.24 -7.06 -2.53
C VAL A 490 -19.23 -7.18 -3.65
N GLU A 491 -19.58 -6.70 -4.84
CA GLU A 491 -18.73 -6.74 -6.04
C GLU A 491 -17.95 -5.43 -6.20
N SER A 492 -18.53 -4.32 -5.73
CA SER A 492 -17.88 -3.02 -5.77
C SER A 492 -18.42 -2.11 -4.68
N VAL A 493 -17.64 -1.10 -4.28
CA VAL A 493 -18.05 -0.13 -3.26
C VAL A 493 -17.74 1.30 -3.69
N PRO A 494 -18.58 2.28 -3.32
CA PRO A 494 -18.18 3.68 -3.36
C PRO A 494 -17.10 3.90 -2.30
N THR A 495 -16.11 4.72 -2.61
CA THR A 495 -14.98 4.99 -1.71
C THR A 495 -14.64 6.46 -1.76
N ILE A 496 -14.23 7.01 -0.62
CA ILE A 496 -13.63 8.34 -0.54
C ILE A 496 -12.21 8.20 0.01
N SER A 497 -11.25 8.86 -0.61
CA SER A 497 -9.88 8.95 -0.11
C SER A 497 -9.43 10.40 -0.11
N ARG A 498 -8.69 10.80 0.93
CA ARG A 498 -8.16 12.14 1.12
C ARG A 498 -6.68 12.02 1.42
N LEU A 499 -5.87 12.52 0.50
CA LEU A 499 -4.44 12.74 0.70
C LEU A 499 -4.23 14.23 0.97
N ALA A 500 -3.71 14.59 2.15
CA ALA A 500 -3.61 15.99 2.55
C ALA A 500 -2.26 16.28 3.19
N VAL A 501 -1.90 17.56 3.22
CA VAL A 501 -0.87 18.09 4.12
C VAL A 501 -1.58 19.02 5.08
N SER A 502 -1.53 18.71 6.36
CA SER A 502 -2.28 19.47 7.36
C SER A 502 -1.59 19.53 8.71
N SER A 503 -2.02 20.51 9.51
CA SER A 503 -1.52 20.78 10.85
C SER A 503 -1.72 19.62 11.84
N THR A 504 -2.56 18.62 11.53
CA THR A 504 -2.72 17.44 12.41
C THR A 504 -1.45 16.59 12.48
N THR A 505 -0.60 16.67 11.46
CA THR A 505 0.72 16.01 11.42
C THR A 505 1.57 16.36 12.64
N ARG A 506 1.50 17.60 13.16
CA ARG A 506 2.26 18.03 14.34
C ARG A 506 2.01 17.15 15.57
N TRP A 507 0.82 16.56 15.71
CA TRP A 507 0.50 15.67 16.83
C TRP A 507 1.26 14.36 16.74
N HIS A 508 1.44 13.85 15.53
CA HIS A 508 2.26 12.67 15.32
C HIS A 508 3.74 12.99 15.60
N LEU A 509 4.24 14.11 15.08
CA LEU A 509 5.62 14.58 15.30
C LEU A 509 5.91 14.79 16.80
N GLN A 510 4.99 15.45 17.51
CA GLN A 510 5.08 15.65 18.96
C GLN A 510 5.10 14.32 19.72
N SER A 511 4.17 13.41 19.40
CA SER A 511 4.11 12.09 20.06
C SER A 511 5.40 11.30 19.85
N LEU A 512 5.99 11.39 18.66
CA LEU A 512 7.25 10.71 18.37
C LEU A 512 8.41 11.38 19.11
N SER A 513 8.47 12.72 19.12
CA SER A 513 9.50 13.49 19.83
C SER A 513 9.49 13.19 21.33
N ASP A 514 8.32 13.14 21.95
CA ASP A 514 8.15 12.77 23.35
C ASP A 514 8.63 11.34 23.63
N SER A 515 8.45 10.42 22.68
CA SER A 515 8.86 9.01 22.84
C SER A 515 10.38 8.82 22.81
N VAL A 516 11.12 9.65 22.06
CA VAL A 516 12.59 9.56 21.94
C VAL A 516 13.36 10.56 22.80
N LYS A 517 12.66 11.52 23.43
CA LYS A 517 13.25 12.59 24.25
C LYS A 517 14.23 12.09 25.32
N ARG A 518 13.92 10.97 25.96
CA ARG A 518 14.72 10.37 27.05
C ARG A 518 15.54 9.14 26.63
N VAL A 519 15.58 8.83 25.34
CA VAL A 519 16.30 7.67 24.82
C VAL A 519 17.78 8.02 24.64
N ASP A 520 18.65 7.26 25.31
CA ASP A 520 20.10 7.27 25.12
C ASP A 520 20.50 6.10 24.23
N LEU A 521 21.02 6.40 23.03
CA LEU A 521 21.34 5.38 22.01
C LEU A 521 22.44 4.42 22.48
N ARG A 522 23.35 4.89 23.37
CA ARG A 522 24.44 4.07 23.92
C ARG A 522 23.96 2.90 24.78
N LEU A 523 22.71 2.97 25.25
CA LEU A 523 22.05 1.87 25.98
C LEU A 523 21.38 0.87 25.03
N LEU A 524 21.45 1.11 23.72
CA LEU A 524 20.86 0.32 22.66
C LEU A 524 21.94 -0.11 21.66
N PRO A 525 22.91 -0.96 22.07
CA PRO A 525 24.07 -1.32 21.25
C PRO A 525 23.68 -2.02 19.94
N GLN A 526 22.46 -2.52 19.79
CA GLN A 526 21.98 -3.06 18.51
C GLN A 526 21.94 -2.03 17.36
N PHE A 527 21.87 -0.72 17.66
CA PHE A 527 21.97 0.34 16.67
C PHE A 527 23.42 0.70 16.34
N GLU A 528 24.33 0.54 17.30
CA GLU A 528 25.76 0.79 17.15
C GLU A 528 26.42 -0.46 16.53
N GLY A 529 26.65 -0.41 15.21
CA GLY A 529 27.35 -1.47 14.49
C GLY A 529 28.69 -0.96 13.94
N ASP A 530 29.75 -1.78 14.07
CA ASP A 530 31.05 -1.56 13.40
C ASP A 530 30.98 -1.74 11.87
N GLY A 531 29.82 -2.12 11.34
CA GLY A 531 29.54 -2.33 9.92
C GLY A 531 28.86 -1.13 9.24
N PRO A 532 28.62 -1.21 7.92
CA PRO A 532 28.10 -0.10 7.11
C PRO A 532 26.69 0.38 7.49
N GLY A 533 25.97 -0.35 8.34
CA GLY A 533 24.63 -0.01 8.79
C GLY A 533 24.54 0.63 10.18
N GLY A 534 25.67 0.87 10.87
CA GLY A 534 25.66 1.46 12.21
C GLY A 534 25.06 2.88 12.23
N VAL A 535 24.27 3.18 13.27
CA VAL A 535 23.72 4.52 13.50
C VAL A 535 24.54 5.19 14.60
N SER A 536 25.08 6.37 14.29
CA SER A 536 25.88 7.12 15.26
C SER A 536 24.99 7.88 16.26
N THR A 537 25.55 8.24 17.42
CA THR A 537 24.85 9.09 18.40
C THR A 537 24.52 10.47 17.84
N ASP A 538 25.37 10.98 16.97
CA ASP A 538 25.23 12.29 16.35
C ASP A 538 24.10 12.25 15.30
N GLU A 539 24.08 11.22 14.45
CA GLU A 539 22.98 10.98 13.49
C GLU A 539 21.62 10.88 14.19
N PHE A 540 21.54 10.20 15.34
CA PHE A 540 20.30 10.14 16.11
C PHE A 540 19.94 11.47 16.78
N ALA A 541 20.93 12.29 17.15
CA ALA A 541 20.68 13.63 17.67
C ALA A 541 20.13 14.55 16.56
N ASP A 542 20.71 14.49 15.37
CA ASP A 542 20.27 15.24 14.18
C ASP A 542 18.84 14.84 13.78
N ALA A 543 18.50 13.54 13.87
CA ALA A 543 17.14 13.07 13.64
C ALA A 543 16.14 13.65 14.65
N LYS A 544 16.53 13.81 15.93
CA LYS A 544 15.67 14.44 16.94
C LYS A 544 15.49 15.94 16.68
N GLU A 545 16.53 16.64 16.22
CA GLU A 545 16.45 18.05 15.85
C GLU A 545 15.55 18.25 14.62
N THR A 546 15.76 17.46 13.57
CA THR A 546 14.92 17.44 12.36
C THR A 546 13.45 17.23 12.72
N LEU A 547 13.15 16.33 13.65
CA LEU A 547 11.79 16.07 14.12
C LEU A 547 11.14 17.30 14.79
N LEU A 548 11.92 18.09 15.53
CA LEU A 548 11.45 19.33 16.16
C LEU A 548 11.25 20.43 15.11
N ASP A 549 12.15 20.57 14.14
CA ASP A 549 12.01 21.52 13.03
C ASP A 549 10.75 21.23 12.21
N MET A 550 10.51 19.96 11.90
CA MET A 550 9.26 19.53 11.26
C MET A 550 8.05 19.85 12.15
N TYR A 551 8.13 19.65 13.46
CA TYR A 551 7.02 19.99 14.35
C TYR A 551 6.67 21.49 14.28
N ASP A 552 7.69 22.36 14.28
CA ASP A 552 7.49 23.81 14.21
C ASP A 552 6.86 24.22 12.86
N ILE A 553 7.32 23.67 11.74
CA ILE A 553 6.76 23.92 10.39
C ILE A 553 5.25 23.61 10.33
N TYR A 554 4.81 22.54 10.99
CA TYR A 554 3.39 22.12 10.97
C TYR A 554 2.56 22.77 12.09
N ASN A 555 3.19 23.50 12.99
CA ASN A 555 2.54 24.21 14.08
C ASN A 555 2.26 25.69 13.76
N GLU A 556 3.06 26.29 12.87
CA GLU A 556 2.82 27.60 12.24
C GLU A 556 1.59 27.60 11.33
#